data_AF-A0A5B9YAD8-F1
#
_entry.id   AF-A0A5B9YAD8-F1
#
_cell.length_a   1.000
_cell.length_b   1.000
_cell.length_c   1.000
_cell.angle_alpha   90.00
_cell.angle_beta   90.00
_cell.angle_gamma   90.00
#
_symmetry.space_group_name_H-M   'P 1'
#
loop_
_entity.id
_entity.type
_entity.pdbx_description
1 polymer ?
#
loop_
_entity_poly.entity_id
_entity_poly.type
_entity_poly.pdbx_seq_one_letter_code
_entity_poly.pdbx_strand_id
1 'polypeptide(L)'
;MNFEKQIKPFWWNDSNGSFSVCLNAGDYKPEIFESREDEGCEGNGYDWEALARVFLEEKCEELLEDIEFDSEAGMFCAYSEDSEALKKFVLAFKDACEDSEFILELFSRAEID
;
A
#
# COMPACT_ATOMS: atom_id res chain seq x y z
N MET A 1 -15.98 14.31 6.55
CA MET A 1 -14.79 14.38 5.67
C MET A 1 -15.06 13.51 4.46
N ASN A 2 -14.44 13.80 3.31
CA ASN A 2 -14.61 12.97 2.10
C ASN A 2 -13.50 11.91 2.12
N PHE A 3 -13.87 10.63 2.22
CA PHE A 3 -12.95 9.49 2.31
C PHE A 3 -11.90 9.50 1.19
N GLU A 4 -12.31 9.71 -0.06
CA GLU A 4 -11.40 9.75 -1.21
C GLU A 4 -10.37 10.87 -1.11
N LYS A 5 -10.66 11.96 -0.38
CA LYS A 5 -9.68 13.03 -0.12
C LYS A 5 -8.69 12.66 0.97
N GLN A 6 -9.07 11.81 1.92
CA GLN A 6 -8.21 11.39 3.02
C GLN A 6 -7.16 10.39 2.56
N ILE A 7 -7.52 9.55 1.59
CA ILE A 7 -6.62 8.53 1.06
C ILE A 7 -5.72 9.05 -0.07
N LYS A 8 -5.85 10.31 -0.52
CA LYS A 8 -4.96 10.81 -1.59
C LYS A 8 -3.50 10.69 -1.19
N PRO A 9 -2.61 10.20 -2.08
CA PRO A 9 -2.83 10.05 -3.52
C PRO A 9 -3.46 8.73 -3.98
N PHE A 10 -3.71 7.77 -3.08
CA PHE A 10 -4.48 6.58 -3.41
C PHE A 10 -5.87 6.96 -3.96
N TRP A 11 -6.43 6.12 -4.81
CA TRP A 11 -7.80 6.24 -5.28
C TRP A 11 -8.57 4.96 -5.07
N TRP A 12 -9.86 5.13 -4.80
CA TRP A 12 -10.81 4.05 -4.54
C TRP A 12 -11.56 3.69 -5.82
N ASN A 13 -11.75 2.40 -6.05
CA ASN A 13 -12.58 1.85 -7.11
C ASN A 13 -13.58 0.84 -6.53
N ASP A 14 -14.79 0.84 -7.08
CA ASP A 14 -15.89 -0.05 -6.71
C ASP A 14 -16.40 -0.72 -7.98
N SER A 15 -16.28 -2.04 -8.05
CA SER A 15 -16.66 -2.84 -9.21
C SER A 15 -17.38 -4.12 -8.80
N ASN A 16 -18.71 -4.15 -9.00
CA ASN A 16 -19.55 -5.34 -8.87
C ASN A 16 -19.35 -6.15 -7.57
N GLY A 17 -19.19 -5.48 -6.42
CA GLY A 17 -19.04 -6.13 -5.12
C GLY A 17 -17.59 -6.43 -4.72
N SER A 18 -16.62 -6.09 -5.56
CA SER A 18 -15.20 -6.03 -5.20
C SER A 18 -14.74 -4.58 -5.22
N PHE A 19 -13.94 -4.22 -4.22
CA PHE A 19 -13.39 -2.89 -4.04
C PHE A 19 -11.89 -2.95 -4.22
N SER A 20 -11.30 -1.92 -4.82
CA SER A 20 -9.85 -1.80 -4.90
C SER A 20 -9.37 -0.41 -4.54
N VAL A 21 -8.15 -0.37 -4.05
CA VAL A 21 -7.40 0.85 -3.80
C VAL A 21 -6.09 0.78 -4.55
N CYS A 22 -5.82 1.82 -5.32
CA CYS A 22 -4.69 1.82 -6.24
C CYS A 22 -3.87 3.10 -6.09
N LEU A 23 -2.60 3.00 -6.49
CA LEU A 23 -1.63 4.08 -6.52
C LEU A 23 -0.72 3.90 -7.75
N ASN A 24 -0.42 4.98 -8.46
CA ASN A 24 0.53 4.95 -9.56
C ASN A 24 1.94 4.88 -8.97
N ALA A 25 2.77 4.00 -9.52
CA ALA A 25 4.18 3.94 -9.18
C ALA A 25 4.86 5.30 -9.41
N GLY A 26 5.72 5.71 -8.49
CA GLY A 26 6.48 6.97 -8.56
C GLY A 26 5.71 8.26 -8.20
N ASP A 27 4.38 8.25 -8.08
CA ASP A 27 3.60 9.47 -7.80
C ASP A 27 3.61 9.89 -6.33
N TYR A 28 4.00 9.00 -5.43
CA TYR A 28 3.89 9.18 -3.98
C TYR A 28 5.14 8.68 -3.28
N LYS A 29 5.70 9.50 -2.40
CA LYS A 29 6.82 9.17 -1.49
C LYS A 29 7.92 8.30 -2.14
N PRO A 30 8.47 8.64 -3.34
CA PRO A 30 9.52 7.85 -3.96
C PRO A 30 10.75 7.67 -3.04
N GLU A 31 10.98 8.62 -2.13
CA GLU A 31 12.05 8.58 -1.14
C GLU A 31 12.03 7.34 -0.22
N ILE A 32 10.89 6.66 -0.07
CA ILE A 32 10.80 5.41 0.70
C ILE A 32 11.65 4.32 0.02
N PHE A 33 11.56 4.23 -1.30
CA PHE A 33 12.15 3.18 -2.11
C PHE A 33 13.58 3.49 -2.53
N GLU A 34 13.90 4.78 -2.70
CA GLU A 34 15.28 5.27 -2.89
C GLU A 34 16.23 4.78 -1.79
N SER A 35 15.71 4.51 -0.57
CA SER A 35 16.51 3.96 0.53
C SER A 35 17.11 2.57 0.27
N ARG A 36 16.54 1.82 -0.68
CA ARG A 36 16.96 0.47 -1.07
C ARG A 36 17.15 0.33 -2.58
N GLU A 37 17.41 1.44 -3.29
CA GLU A 37 17.70 1.42 -4.74
C GLU A 37 18.90 0.51 -5.07
N ASP A 38 19.92 0.48 -4.20
CA ASP A 38 21.10 -0.39 -4.33
C ASP A 38 20.76 -1.89 -4.27
N GLU A 39 19.58 -2.25 -3.76
CA GLU A 39 19.07 -3.63 -3.70
C GLU A 39 18.16 -3.98 -4.89
N GLY A 40 17.93 -3.04 -5.82
CA GLY A 40 17.07 -3.23 -6.99
C GLY A 40 15.65 -2.67 -6.85
N CYS A 41 15.34 -1.99 -5.75
CA CYS A 41 14.04 -1.37 -5.56
C CYS A 41 13.83 -0.17 -6.48
N GLU A 42 12.70 -0.12 -7.19
CA GLU A 42 12.39 0.92 -8.17
C GLU A 42 11.27 1.89 -7.69
N GLY A 43 10.59 1.56 -6.59
CA GLY A 43 9.36 2.23 -6.16
C GLY A 43 8.18 1.93 -7.07
N ASN A 44 8.20 0.74 -7.69
CA ASN A 44 7.16 0.25 -8.58
C ASN A 44 5.99 -0.36 -7.77
N GLY A 45 4.93 -0.82 -8.44
CA GLY A 45 3.77 -1.37 -7.73
C GLY A 45 4.07 -2.62 -6.89
N TYR A 46 5.07 -3.42 -7.28
CA TYR A 46 5.50 -4.60 -6.51
C TYR A 46 6.23 -4.19 -5.23
N ASP A 47 7.06 -3.14 -5.29
CA ASP A 47 7.72 -2.59 -4.09
C ASP A 47 6.70 -2.06 -3.08
N TRP A 48 5.67 -1.37 -3.57
CA TRP A 48 4.54 -0.92 -2.77
C TRP A 48 3.76 -2.09 -2.16
N GLU A 49 3.58 -3.16 -2.92
CA GLU A 49 2.94 -4.38 -2.43
C GLU A 49 3.75 -5.05 -1.32
N ALA A 50 5.06 -5.20 -1.51
CA ALA A 50 5.96 -5.75 -0.50
C ALA A 50 5.89 -4.95 0.81
N LEU A 51 5.90 -3.61 0.71
CA LEU A 51 5.69 -2.72 1.86
C LEU A 51 4.32 -2.91 2.52
N ALA A 52 3.25 -2.99 1.73
CA ALA A 52 1.89 -3.17 2.22
C ALA A 52 1.70 -4.51 2.93
N ARG A 53 2.34 -5.58 2.43
CA ARG A 53 2.34 -6.91 3.07
C ARG A 53 2.97 -6.85 4.46
N VAL A 54 4.18 -6.29 4.57
CA VAL A 54 4.84 -6.12 5.88
C VAL A 54 3.99 -5.27 6.83
N PHE A 55 3.37 -4.20 6.32
CA PHE A 55 2.46 -3.38 7.12
C PHE A 55 1.27 -4.19 7.66
N LEU A 56 0.62 -5.00 6.82
CA LEU A 56 -0.49 -5.86 7.25
C LEU A 56 -0.01 -6.87 8.30
N GLU A 57 1.09 -7.57 8.04
CA GLU A 57 1.65 -8.58 8.96
C GLU A 57 2.01 -8.00 10.33
N GLU A 58 2.56 -6.78 10.38
CA GLU A 58 3.00 -6.18 11.64
C GLU A 58 1.95 -5.33 12.37
N LYS A 59 0.98 -4.75 11.65
CA LYS A 59 0.06 -3.73 12.22
C LYS A 59 -1.41 -4.06 12.07
N CYS A 60 -1.77 -4.92 11.13
CA CYS A 60 -3.16 -5.21 10.79
C CYS A 60 -3.31 -6.70 10.43
N GLU A 61 -2.79 -7.59 11.29
CA GLU A 61 -2.83 -9.05 11.05
C GLU A 61 -4.28 -9.53 10.84
N GLU A 62 -5.25 -8.85 11.48
CA GLU A 62 -6.66 -9.16 11.31
C GLU A 62 -7.23 -8.89 9.91
N LEU A 63 -6.50 -8.18 9.05
CA LEU A 63 -6.90 -7.85 7.68
C LEU A 63 -6.19 -8.72 6.63
N LEU A 64 -5.24 -9.57 7.03
CA LEU A 64 -4.45 -10.39 6.09
C LEU A 64 -5.30 -11.34 5.24
N GLU A 65 -6.38 -11.87 5.81
CA GLU A 65 -7.27 -12.79 5.10
C GLU A 65 -8.29 -12.06 4.21
N ASP A 66 -8.50 -10.76 4.44
CA ASP A 66 -9.49 -9.94 3.73
C ASP A 66 -8.88 -9.13 2.59
N ILE A 67 -7.57 -8.85 2.63
CA ILE A 67 -6.88 -8.00 1.65
C ILE A 67 -6.00 -8.84 0.75
N GLU A 68 -6.31 -8.80 -0.55
CA GLU A 68 -5.48 -9.38 -1.60
C GLU A 68 -4.82 -8.27 -2.43
N PHE A 69 -3.82 -8.65 -3.24
CA PHE A 69 -3.07 -7.70 -4.07
C PHE A 69 -2.98 -8.20 -5.52
N ASP A 70 -3.00 -7.26 -6.46
CA ASP A 70 -2.85 -7.49 -7.90
C ASP A 70 -2.02 -6.34 -8.51
N SER A 71 -0.87 -6.06 -7.89
CA SER A 71 -0.03 -4.94 -8.31
C SER A 71 0.71 -5.25 -9.60
N GLU A 72 1.00 -4.20 -10.37
CA GLU A 72 1.81 -4.24 -11.58
C GLU A 72 2.96 -3.23 -11.44
N ALA A 73 4.00 -3.34 -12.27
CA ALA A 73 5.13 -2.40 -12.22
C ALA A 73 4.69 -0.92 -12.24
N GLY A 74 3.65 -0.58 -13.01
CA GLY A 74 3.13 0.79 -13.09
C GLY A 74 2.16 1.20 -11.97
N MET A 75 1.64 0.26 -11.18
CA MET A 75 0.50 0.51 -10.29
C MET A 75 0.44 -0.48 -9.13
N PHE A 76 0.43 0.06 -7.92
CA PHE A 76 0.01 -0.70 -6.73
C PHE A 76 -1.49 -0.93 -6.76
N CYS A 77 -1.94 -2.14 -6.42
CA CYS A 77 -3.35 -2.48 -6.31
C CYS A 77 -3.59 -3.44 -5.15
N ALA A 78 -4.39 -3.01 -4.18
CA ALA A 78 -4.96 -3.88 -3.15
C ALA A 78 -6.47 -3.94 -3.32
N TYR A 79 -7.07 -5.11 -3.13
CA TYR A 79 -8.51 -5.31 -3.31
C TYR A 79 -9.11 -6.23 -2.26
N SER A 80 -10.43 -6.12 -2.09
CA SER A 80 -11.22 -6.92 -1.15
C SER A 80 -12.69 -6.94 -1.53
N GLU A 81 -13.40 -8.01 -1.16
CA GLU A 81 -14.87 -8.03 -1.14
C GLU A 81 -15.45 -7.31 0.09
N ASP A 82 -14.64 -7.13 1.14
CA ASP A 82 -15.01 -6.37 2.34
C ASP A 82 -14.56 -4.90 2.21
N SER A 83 -15.52 -4.03 1.91
CA SER A 83 -15.26 -2.60 1.79
C SER A 83 -14.78 -1.95 3.09
N GLU A 84 -15.18 -2.46 4.25
CA GLU A 84 -14.80 -1.90 5.55
C GLU A 84 -13.36 -2.29 5.89
N ALA A 85 -12.98 -3.54 5.63
CA ALA A 85 -11.60 -4.01 5.74
C ALA A 85 -10.66 -3.19 4.86
N LEU A 86 -11.00 -3.01 3.57
CA LEU A 86 -10.16 -2.26 2.64
C LEU A 86 -10.05 -0.78 3.01
N LYS A 87 -11.14 -0.16 3.49
CA LYS A 87 -11.12 1.22 3.99
C LYS A 87 -10.22 1.36 5.21
N LYS A 88 -10.29 0.41 6.15
CA LYS A 88 -9.45 0.41 7.35
C LYS A 88 -7.99 0.26 6.98
N PHE A 89 -7.68 -0.65 6.06
CA PHE A 89 -6.33 -0.83 5.52
C PHE A 89 -5.79 0.47 4.91
N VAL A 90 -6.45 1.04 3.90
CA VAL A 90 -5.88 2.23 3.20
C VAL A 90 -5.73 3.42 4.14
N LEU A 91 -6.66 3.64 5.08
CA LEU A 91 -6.54 4.74 6.03
C LEU A 91 -5.33 4.56 6.93
N ALA A 92 -5.16 3.37 7.51
CA ALA A 92 -4.03 3.06 8.39
C ALA A 92 -2.70 3.06 7.63
N PHE A 93 -2.68 2.49 6.42
CA PHE A 93 -1.49 2.45 5.57
C PHE A 93 -1.10 3.86 5.09
N LYS A 94 -2.07 4.70 4.72
CA LYS A 94 -1.84 6.09 4.34
C LYS A 94 -1.25 6.90 5.48
N ASP A 95 -1.73 6.71 6.71
CA ASP A 95 -1.18 7.35 7.90
C ASP A 95 0.25 6.86 8.19
N ALA A 96 0.50 5.55 8.07
CA ALA A 96 1.84 5.00 8.18
C ALA A 96 2.82 5.60 7.16
N CYS A 97 2.40 5.76 5.91
CA CYS A 97 3.22 6.38 4.87
C CYS A 97 3.56 7.87 5.13
N GLU A 98 2.86 8.55 6.03
CA GLU A 98 3.20 9.92 6.44
C GLU A 98 4.17 9.99 7.63
N ASP A 99 4.39 8.86 8.30
CA ASP A 99 5.44 8.71 9.30
C ASP A 99 6.68 8.12 8.64
N SER A 100 7.58 9.00 8.17
CA SER A 100 8.78 8.60 7.42
C SER A 100 9.69 7.64 8.19
N GLU A 101 9.87 7.84 9.50
CA GLU A 101 10.74 6.94 10.29
C GLU A 101 10.11 5.56 10.39
N PHE A 102 8.81 5.51 10.67
CA PHE A 102 8.07 4.27 10.82
C PHE A 102 7.95 3.49 9.50
N ILE A 103 7.62 4.14 8.38
CA ILE A 103 7.45 3.46 7.10
C ILE A 103 8.78 2.94 6.54
N LEU A 104 9.89 3.66 6.75
CA LEU A 104 11.22 3.19 6.37
C LEU A 104 11.64 1.99 7.23
N GLU A 105 11.29 1.97 8.52
CA GLU A 105 11.53 0.81 9.37
C GLU A 105 10.79 -0.43 8.86
N LEU A 106 9.51 -0.30 8.50
CA LEU A 106 8.75 -1.40 7.89
C LEU A 106 9.36 -1.82 6.56
N PHE A 107 9.68 -0.86 5.69
CA PHE A 107 10.23 -1.13 4.38
C PHE A 107 11.58 -1.86 4.43
N SER A 108 12.37 -1.66 5.50
CA SER A 108 13.62 -2.41 5.71
C SER A 108 13.45 -3.93 5.83
N ARG A 109 12.23 -4.41 6.06
CA ARG A 109 11.87 -5.84 6.19
C ARG A 109 11.13 -6.39 4.97
N ALA A 110 10.77 -5.51 4.02
CA ALA A 110 10.12 -5.92 2.79
C ALA A 110 11.06 -6.79 1.94
N GLU A 111 10.50 -7.83 1.32
CA GLU A 111 11.23 -8.62 0.34
C GLU A 111 11.29 -7.83 -0.98
N ILE A 112 12.50 -7.55 -1.46
CA ILE A 112 12.76 -6.92 -2.76
C ILE A 112 13.12 -8.06 -3.72
N ASP A 113 12.36 -8.17 -4.81
CA ASP A 113 12.53 -9.20 -5.85
C ASP A 113 13.46 -8.72 -6.98
#